data_AF-A0A7W0MJR1-F1
#
_entry.id   AF-A0A7W0MJR1-F1
#
_cell.length_a   1.000
_cell.length_b   1.000
_cell.length_c   1.000
_cell.angle_alpha   90.00
_cell.angle_beta   90.00
_cell.angle_gamma   90.00
#
_symmetry.space_group_name_H-M   'P 1'
#
loop_
_entity.id
_entity.type
_entity.pdbx_description
1 polymer ?
#
loop_
_entity_poly.entity_id
_entity_poly.type
_entity_poly.pdbx_seq_one_letter_code
_entity_poly.pdbx_strand_id
1 'polypeptide(L)'
;MRALISLRFVCMILCGAAVALSLTGCATDTNQNGSTTVTTTVTPPASASPSPAAPTLGVVERPQKIKDQMAQRGEQDEAEPGLRFVEPREGANITGSTINVKLTLSGDLKGYKPSKDPATGMGNHIHIILDNQPYEAYYNLDQPFELRNVTAGPHTLRVFASRPWHESYKNATSFQMVTFTVKGGGDASRPTTTATGQTMADNKNVNANKPPAAAANANAPNANAANANANAAPREGKDMPASAAGSIDATKPLLTYSRPKGEYKGADADAIMIDFWLSNAKLQGDGG
;
A
#
# COMPACT_ATOMS: atom_id res chain seq x y z
N MET A 1 -20.15 -66.51 21.78
CA MET A 1 -19.09 -65.75 22.45
C MET A 1 -19.75 -64.56 23.16
N ARG A 2 -20.41 -64.77 24.30
CA ARG A 2 -19.90 -64.69 25.69
C ARG A 2 -19.21 -63.35 26.02
N ALA A 3 -19.99 -62.48 26.64
CA ALA A 3 -19.56 -61.35 27.47
C ALA A 3 -18.71 -61.82 28.66
N LEU A 4 -17.77 -61.00 29.12
CA LEU A 4 -17.32 -61.02 30.51
C LEU A 4 -16.91 -59.62 30.99
N ILE A 5 -17.70 -59.17 31.96
CA ILE A 5 -17.45 -58.13 32.95
C ILE A 5 -16.34 -58.62 33.89
N SER A 6 -15.45 -57.73 34.34
CA SER A 6 -14.86 -57.88 35.67
C SER A 6 -14.62 -56.52 36.32
N LEU A 7 -15.30 -56.37 37.44
CA LEU A 7 -15.39 -55.26 38.37
C LEU A 7 -14.44 -55.56 39.53
N ARG A 8 -13.52 -54.66 39.90
CA ARG A 8 -13.01 -54.57 41.28
C ARG A 8 -12.71 -53.13 41.70
N PHE A 9 -13.61 -52.64 42.55
CA PHE A 9 -13.43 -51.56 43.51
C PHE A 9 -12.18 -51.77 44.38
N VAL A 10 -11.37 -50.72 44.59
CA VAL A 10 -10.84 -50.37 45.91
C VAL A 10 -10.84 -48.85 46.04
N CYS A 11 -11.62 -48.40 47.03
CA CYS A 11 -11.66 -47.05 47.56
C CYS A 11 -10.47 -46.86 48.52
N MET A 12 -9.68 -45.80 48.35
CA MET A 12 -8.88 -45.26 49.45
C MET A 12 -8.87 -43.74 49.35
N ILE A 13 -9.75 -43.15 50.15
CA ILE A 13 -9.75 -41.73 50.51
C ILE A 13 -8.56 -41.51 51.44
N LEU A 14 -7.70 -40.54 51.16
CA LEU A 14 -7.04 -39.78 52.22
C LEU A 14 -6.72 -38.34 51.77
N CYS A 15 -7.25 -37.42 52.57
CA CYS A 15 -7.06 -35.98 52.67
C CYS A 15 -5.60 -35.50 52.48
N GLY A 16 -5.40 -34.33 51.87
CA GLY A 16 -4.10 -33.65 51.95
C GLY A 16 -3.92 -32.38 51.12
N ALA A 17 -4.33 -31.26 51.69
CA ALA A 17 -3.77 -29.91 51.56
C ALA A 17 -3.75 -29.18 50.19
N ALA A 18 -4.32 -27.97 50.25
CA ALA A 18 -4.32 -26.94 49.23
C ALA A 18 -2.93 -26.37 48.93
N VAL A 19 -2.65 -26.12 47.64
CA VAL A 19 -1.95 -24.90 47.18
C VAL A 19 -2.53 -24.52 45.81
N ALA A 20 -3.35 -23.47 45.79
CA ALA A 20 -3.75 -22.80 44.55
C ALA A 20 -2.60 -21.87 44.13
N LEU A 21 -1.72 -22.30 43.23
CA LEU A 21 -0.84 -21.39 42.51
C LEU A 21 -1.61 -20.80 41.33
N SER A 22 -2.19 -19.63 41.56
CA SER A 22 -2.60 -18.70 40.50
C SER A 22 -1.35 -18.24 39.74
N LEU A 23 -1.05 -18.88 38.60
CA LEU A 23 -0.14 -18.34 37.61
C LEU A 23 -0.84 -17.20 36.89
N THR A 24 -0.72 -16.01 37.47
CA THR A 24 -0.97 -14.74 36.78
C THR A 24 0.13 -14.57 35.74
N GLY A 25 -0.10 -15.11 34.54
CA GLY A 25 0.72 -14.80 33.38
C GLY A 25 0.51 -13.35 33.00
N CYS A 26 1.46 -12.49 33.34
CA CYS A 26 1.58 -11.18 32.72
C CYS A 26 1.89 -11.39 31.23
N ALA A 27 0.85 -11.41 30.40
CA ALA A 27 1.03 -11.15 28.98
C ALA A 27 1.41 -9.67 28.86
N THR A 28 2.71 -9.40 28.82
CA THR A 28 3.22 -8.12 28.32
C THR A 28 2.98 -8.10 26.82
N ASP A 29 1.79 -7.64 26.42
CA ASP A 29 1.51 -7.14 25.07
C ASP A 29 2.43 -5.95 24.79
N THR A 30 3.67 -6.25 24.41
CA THR A 30 4.63 -5.25 23.94
C THR A 30 4.59 -5.24 22.42
N ASN A 31 3.40 -5.06 21.85
CA ASN A 31 3.24 -4.58 20.48
C ASN A 31 3.07 -3.06 20.50
N GLN A 32 4.10 -2.37 20.97
CA GLN A 32 4.26 -0.92 20.77
C GLN A 32 4.91 -0.65 19.42
N ASN A 33 4.33 -1.18 18.34
CA ASN A 33 4.60 -0.67 17.00
C ASN A 33 3.32 -0.06 16.42
N GLY A 34 2.82 0.95 17.11
CA GLY A 34 1.88 1.92 16.56
C GLY A 34 2.61 2.89 15.62
N SER A 35 3.29 2.37 14.60
CA SER A 35 3.83 3.21 13.53
C SER A 35 2.67 3.59 12.61
N THR A 36 1.98 4.67 12.98
CA THR A 36 1.14 5.41 12.07
C THR A 36 2.03 5.90 10.92
N THR A 37 1.76 5.42 9.70
CA THR A 37 2.41 5.94 8.49
C THR A 37 1.90 7.37 8.25
N VAL A 38 2.50 8.33 8.95
CA VAL A 38 2.22 9.75 8.81
C VAL A 38 3.19 10.32 7.78
N THR A 39 2.71 10.52 6.55
CA THR A 39 3.40 11.40 5.58
C THR A 39 3.08 12.85 5.99
N THR A 40 3.76 13.36 7.00
CA THR A 40 3.81 14.82 7.24
C THR A 40 4.92 15.42 6.40
N THR A 41 4.73 16.67 5.96
CA THR A 41 5.82 17.58 5.58
C THR A 41 6.98 17.43 6.56
N VAL A 42 8.09 16.84 6.11
CA VAL A 42 9.28 16.68 6.93
C VAL A 42 9.94 18.05 7.04
N THR A 43 9.61 18.78 8.10
CA THR A 43 10.56 19.80 8.60
C THR A 43 11.58 19.01 9.40
N PRO A 44 12.88 18.99 9.02
CA PRO A 44 13.88 18.29 9.80
C PRO A 44 13.86 18.83 11.23
N PRO A 45 13.82 17.97 12.27
CA PRO A 45 13.82 18.44 13.64
C PRO A 45 15.09 19.27 13.89
N ALA A 46 14.91 20.46 14.49
CA ALA A 46 16.03 21.25 14.99
C ALA A 46 16.83 20.36 15.96
N SER A 47 18.13 20.25 15.72
CA SER A 47 19.05 19.40 16.47
C SER A 47 19.02 19.76 17.96
N ALA A 48 18.40 18.93 18.79
CA ALA A 48 18.61 18.94 20.24
C ALA A 48 18.20 17.59 20.87
N SER A 49 19.16 16.98 21.58
CA SER A 49 19.15 15.74 22.38
C SER A 49 19.49 14.42 21.67
N PRO A 50 20.33 13.55 22.30
CA PRO A 50 20.84 12.34 21.68
C PRO A 50 19.74 11.28 21.63
N SER A 51 19.17 11.10 20.45
CA SER A 51 18.37 9.93 20.12
C SER A 51 19.21 8.66 20.33
N PRO A 52 18.62 7.53 20.79
CA PRO A 52 19.29 6.23 20.69
C PRO A 52 19.86 6.04 19.29
N ALA A 53 21.06 5.45 19.18
CA ALA A 53 21.72 5.24 17.90
C ALA A 53 20.73 4.62 16.91
N ALA A 54 20.39 5.38 15.86
CA ALA A 54 19.46 4.90 14.85
C ALA A 54 20.01 3.58 14.28
N PRO A 55 19.18 2.53 14.13
CA PRO A 55 19.64 1.29 13.53
C PRO A 55 20.26 1.60 12.17
N THR A 56 21.47 1.11 11.95
CA THR A 56 22.17 1.29 10.67
C THR A 56 21.44 0.45 9.63
N LEU A 57 20.80 1.12 8.66
CA LEU A 57 20.19 0.44 7.52
C LEU A 57 21.31 -0.01 6.57
N GLY A 58 21.39 -1.32 6.33
CA GLY A 58 22.31 -1.91 5.36
C GLY A 58 21.58 -2.23 4.05
N VAL A 59 22.25 -2.05 2.92
CA VAL A 59 21.80 -2.61 1.64
C VAL A 59 21.98 -4.12 1.73
N VAL A 60 20.89 -4.86 1.48
CA VAL A 60 20.91 -6.32 1.40
C VAL A 60 20.83 -6.76 -0.06
N GLU A 61 21.44 -7.91 -0.34
CA GLU A 61 21.29 -8.56 -1.64
C GLU A 61 19.82 -8.88 -1.93
N ARG A 62 19.43 -8.76 -3.20
CA ARG A 62 18.09 -9.16 -3.65
C ARG A 62 17.84 -10.63 -3.31
N PRO A 63 16.67 -11.00 -2.74
CA PRO A 63 16.36 -12.40 -2.41
C PRO A 63 16.48 -13.32 -3.62
N GLN A 64 16.98 -14.56 -3.42
CA GLN A 64 17.23 -15.51 -4.51
C GLN A 64 15.97 -15.79 -5.34
N LYS A 65 14.80 -15.91 -4.70
CA LYS A 65 13.49 -16.07 -5.36
C LYS A 65 13.23 -14.97 -6.40
N ILE A 66 13.58 -13.72 -6.09
CA ILE A 66 13.41 -12.61 -7.04
C ILE A 66 14.47 -12.68 -8.15
N LYS A 67 15.73 -13.04 -7.83
CA LYS A 67 16.78 -13.25 -8.85
C LYS A 67 16.36 -14.32 -9.87
N ASP A 68 15.79 -15.43 -9.41
CA ASP A 68 15.31 -16.51 -10.27
C ASP A 68 14.12 -16.06 -11.13
N GLN A 69 13.17 -15.33 -10.54
CA GLN A 69 12.05 -14.74 -11.28
C GLN A 69 12.52 -13.77 -12.37
N MET A 70 13.55 -12.96 -12.09
CA MET A 70 14.12 -12.07 -13.09
C MET A 70 14.77 -12.84 -14.24
N ALA A 71 15.57 -13.87 -13.93
CA ALA A 71 16.19 -14.70 -14.94
C ALA A 71 15.16 -15.37 -15.87
N GLN A 72 14.03 -15.83 -15.32
CA GLN A 72 12.92 -16.39 -16.10
C GLN A 72 12.25 -15.38 -17.03
N ARG A 73 12.29 -14.09 -16.68
CA ARG A 73 11.72 -13.01 -17.48
C ARG A 73 12.63 -12.54 -18.61
N GLY A 74 13.87 -13.02 -18.66
CA GLY A 74 14.85 -12.64 -19.67
C GLY A 74 15.11 -11.14 -19.67
N GLU A 75 15.10 -10.54 -20.87
CA GLU A 75 15.46 -9.13 -21.06
C GLU A 75 14.43 -8.13 -20.51
N GLN A 76 13.23 -8.56 -20.10
CA GLN A 76 12.19 -7.63 -19.62
C GLN A 76 12.62 -6.85 -18.37
N ASP A 77 13.56 -7.36 -17.58
CA ASP A 77 14.05 -6.68 -16.38
C ASP A 77 14.97 -5.49 -16.68
N GLU A 78 15.55 -5.48 -17.88
CA GLU A 78 16.37 -4.40 -18.43
C GLU A 78 15.53 -3.38 -19.22
N ALA A 79 14.20 -3.55 -19.24
CA ALA A 79 13.30 -2.63 -19.90
C ALA A 79 13.34 -1.24 -19.26
N GLU A 80 13.14 -0.22 -20.09
CA GLU A 80 12.97 1.16 -19.70
C GLU A 80 11.56 1.67 -20.05
N PRO A 81 10.50 1.16 -19.39
CA PRO A 81 9.13 1.55 -19.70
C PRO A 81 8.88 3.01 -19.33
N GLY A 82 8.55 3.80 -20.35
CA GLY A 82 8.08 5.18 -20.21
C GLY A 82 6.57 5.27 -20.22
N LEU A 83 6.00 5.97 -19.24
CA LEU A 83 4.57 6.24 -19.14
C LEU A 83 4.27 7.69 -19.49
N ARG A 84 3.07 7.95 -19.99
CA ARG A 84 2.54 9.31 -20.13
C ARG A 84 1.03 9.31 -19.99
N PHE A 85 0.50 10.30 -19.28
CA PHE A 85 -0.94 10.54 -19.21
C PHE A 85 -1.46 11.12 -20.54
N VAL A 86 -2.47 10.47 -21.09
CA VAL A 86 -3.36 11.03 -22.09
C VAL A 86 -4.55 11.70 -21.41
N GLU A 87 -5.11 11.02 -20.39
CA GLU A 87 -6.17 11.52 -19.52
C GLU A 87 -5.94 11.04 -18.07
N PRO A 88 -6.25 11.86 -17.05
CA PRO A 88 -6.52 13.30 -17.18
C PRO A 88 -5.23 14.04 -17.61
N ARG A 89 -5.39 15.18 -18.28
CA ARG A 89 -4.26 16.07 -18.57
C ARG A 89 -3.87 16.83 -17.30
N GLU A 90 -2.61 17.25 -17.22
CA GLU A 90 -2.16 18.13 -16.16
C GLU A 90 -3.04 19.39 -16.06
N GLY A 91 -3.49 19.72 -14.85
CA GLY A 91 -4.35 20.86 -14.55
C GLY A 91 -5.79 20.75 -15.07
N ALA A 92 -6.24 19.58 -15.52
CA ALA A 92 -7.58 19.42 -16.07
C ALA A 92 -8.68 19.80 -15.07
N ASN A 93 -9.72 20.47 -15.55
CA ASN A 93 -10.95 20.73 -14.80
C ASN A 93 -12.04 19.79 -15.30
N ILE A 94 -12.48 18.85 -14.46
CA ILE A 94 -13.41 17.78 -14.83
C ILE A 94 -14.73 17.98 -14.09
N THR A 95 -15.83 18.02 -14.83
CA THR A 95 -17.18 18.13 -14.25
C THR A 95 -17.78 16.73 -14.07
N GLY A 96 -18.39 16.49 -12.92
CA GLY A 96 -18.94 15.19 -12.52
C GLY A 96 -18.04 14.47 -11.52
N SER A 97 -18.25 13.17 -11.34
CA SER A 97 -17.53 12.32 -10.37
C SER A 97 -16.74 11.18 -11.01
N THR A 98 -16.71 11.12 -12.34
CA THR A 98 -16.09 10.04 -13.10
C THR A 98 -14.86 10.56 -13.82
N ILE A 99 -13.72 9.91 -13.60
CA ILE A 99 -12.43 10.31 -14.14
C ILE A 99 -11.88 9.17 -14.98
N ASN A 100 -11.66 9.43 -16.27
CA ASN A 100 -10.98 8.51 -17.15
C ASN A 100 -9.46 8.65 -16.96
N VAL A 101 -8.80 7.51 -16.77
CA VAL A 101 -7.35 7.39 -16.74
C VAL A 101 -6.93 6.61 -17.97
N LYS A 102 -6.18 7.29 -18.84
CA LYS A 102 -5.62 6.72 -20.07
C LYS A 102 -4.15 7.02 -20.12
N LEU A 103 -3.35 5.98 -20.29
CA LEU A 103 -1.90 6.04 -20.34
C LEU A 103 -1.41 5.56 -21.71
N THR A 104 -0.29 6.12 -22.16
CA THR A 104 0.52 5.55 -23.23
C THR A 104 1.80 4.96 -22.65
N LEU A 105 2.22 3.82 -23.21
CA LEU A 105 3.47 3.14 -22.89
C LEU A 105 4.47 3.35 -24.04
N SER A 106 5.73 3.59 -23.69
CA SER A 106 6.83 3.92 -24.61
C SER A 106 8.17 3.48 -24.02
N GLY A 107 9.28 3.77 -24.70
CA GLY A 107 10.64 3.42 -24.26
C GLY A 107 11.14 2.10 -24.84
N ASP A 108 12.33 1.66 -24.40
CA ASP A 108 12.85 0.34 -24.74
C ASP A 108 12.16 -0.71 -23.87
N LEU A 109 11.13 -1.35 -24.43
CA LEU A 109 10.27 -2.21 -23.64
C LEU A 109 10.88 -3.59 -23.39
N LYS A 110 11.79 -4.10 -24.22
CA LYS A 110 12.36 -5.45 -24.07
C LYS A 110 11.33 -6.54 -23.69
N GLY A 111 10.11 -6.48 -24.27
CA GLY A 111 9.01 -7.39 -23.97
C GLY A 111 8.13 -7.03 -22.76
N TYR A 112 8.45 -5.96 -22.03
CA TYR A 112 7.58 -5.38 -21.01
C TYR A 112 6.26 -4.95 -21.64
N LYS A 113 5.17 -5.52 -21.11
CA LYS A 113 3.80 -5.11 -21.41
C LYS A 113 2.95 -5.39 -20.18
N PRO A 114 2.11 -4.44 -19.72
CA PRO A 114 1.13 -4.72 -18.69
C PRO A 114 0.23 -5.88 -19.12
N SER A 115 0.20 -6.93 -18.30
CA SER A 115 -0.62 -8.11 -18.50
C SER A 115 -0.66 -8.91 -17.21
N LYS A 116 -1.78 -9.60 -16.97
CA LYS A 116 -1.94 -10.50 -15.85
C LYS A 116 -1.96 -11.93 -16.37
N ASP A 117 -1.05 -12.77 -15.89
CA ASP A 117 -1.11 -14.20 -16.13
C ASP A 117 -2.29 -14.78 -15.32
N PRO A 118 -3.28 -15.41 -15.98
CA PRO A 118 -4.44 -15.95 -15.29
C PRO A 118 -4.11 -17.14 -14.38
N ALA A 119 -3.02 -17.87 -14.63
CA ALA A 119 -2.64 -19.03 -13.83
C ALA A 119 -2.00 -18.63 -12.50
N THR A 120 -1.13 -17.60 -12.53
CA THR A 120 -0.40 -17.14 -11.34
C THR A 120 -1.04 -15.95 -10.66
N GLY A 121 -1.92 -15.23 -11.37
CA GLY A 121 -2.45 -13.95 -10.90
C GLY A 121 -1.38 -12.86 -10.80
N MET A 122 -0.22 -13.05 -11.43
CA MET A 122 0.88 -12.10 -11.40
C MET A 122 1.14 -11.54 -12.80
N GLY A 123 1.85 -10.43 -12.88
CA GLY A 123 2.33 -9.92 -14.16
C GLY A 123 2.73 -8.46 -14.10
N ASN A 124 3.32 -7.97 -15.19
CA ASN A 124 3.67 -6.56 -15.29
C ASN A 124 2.40 -5.71 -15.19
N HIS A 125 2.48 -4.58 -14.49
CA HIS A 125 1.32 -3.73 -14.28
C HIS A 125 1.73 -2.30 -13.98
N ILE A 126 0.78 -1.39 -14.08
CA ILE A 126 0.96 -0.01 -13.65
C ILE A 126 0.32 0.17 -12.28
N HIS A 127 1.04 0.73 -11.31
CA HIS A 127 0.43 1.18 -10.06
C HIS A 127 -0.28 2.48 -10.35
N ILE A 128 -1.56 2.59 -9.99
CA ILE A 128 -2.34 3.83 -10.06
C ILE A 128 -2.72 4.25 -8.65
N ILE A 129 -2.28 5.43 -8.24
CA ILE A 129 -2.51 5.97 -6.90
C ILE A 129 -3.28 7.28 -7.03
N LEU A 130 -4.47 7.34 -6.42
CA LEU A 130 -5.24 8.57 -6.27
C LEU A 130 -4.93 9.20 -4.90
N ASP A 131 -4.50 10.46 -4.91
CA ASP A 131 -4.10 11.21 -3.72
C ASP A 131 -3.16 10.37 -2.85
N ASN A 132 -3.38 10.29 -1.54
CA ASN A 132 -2.58 9.50 -0.59
C ASN A 132 -3.18 8.11 -0.29
N GLN A 133 -3.94 7.55 -1.23
CA GLN A 133 -4.66 6.29 -1.06
C GLN A 133 -3.84 5.09 -1.57
N PRO A 134 -4.22 3.83 -1.25
CA PRO A 134 -3.57 2.65 -1.81
C PRO A 134 -3.59 2.64 -3.34
N TYR A 135 -2.59 2.01 -3.95
CA TYR A 135 -2.57 1.82 -5.40
C TYR A 135 -3.63 0.81 -5.84
N GLU A 136 -4.03 0.88 -7.10
CA GLU A 136 -4.62 -0.23 -7.83
C GLU A 136 -3.73 -0.66 -9.00
N ALA A 137 -3.71 -1.96 -9.27
CA ALA A 137 -2.88 -2.52 -10.31
C ALA A 137 -3.63 -2.54 -11.64
N TYR A 138 -3.09 -1.85 -12.64
CA TYR A 138 -3.67 -1.73 -13.96
C TYR A 138 -2.89 -2.60 -14.96
N TYR A 139 -3.53 -3.67 -15.41
CA TYR A 139 -2.91 -4.72 -16.22
C TYR A 139 -3.24 -4.64 -17.73
N ASN A 140 -4.09 -3.70 -18.16
CA ASN A 140 -4.51 -3.64 -19.56
C ASN A 140 -4.71 -2.20 -20.05
N LEU A 141 -3.69 -1.65 -20.69
CA LEU A 141 -3.70 -0.28 -21.21
C LEU A 141 -4.66 -0.07 -22.40
N ASP A 142 -5.17 -1.14 -23.01
CA ASP A 142 -6.13 -1.06 -24.11
C ASP A 142 -7.56 -0.78 -23.61
N GLN A 143 -7.81 -0.93 -22.30
CA GLN A 143 -9.10 -0.70 -21.66
C GLN A 143 -9.02 0.50 -20.73
N PRO A 144 -9.80 1.58 -20.90
CA PRO A 144 -9.74 2.75 -20.03
C PRO A 144 -9.87 2.37 -18.55
N PHE A 145 -9.04 2.96 -17.69
CA PHE A 145 -9.17 2.80 -16.26
C PHE A 145 -10.04 3.94 -15.73
N GLU A 146 -11.25 3.62 -15.28
CA GLU A 146 -12.22 4.63 -14.84
C GLU A 146 -12.29 4.67 -13.30
N LEU A 147 -12.13 5.87 -12.74
CA LEU A 147 -12.43 6.18 -11.34
C LEU A 147 -13.87 6.69 -11.24
N ARG A 148 -14.63 6.14 -10.30
CA ARG A 148 -16.03 6.50 -10.01
C ARG A 148 -16.16 7.08 -8.62
N ASN A 149 -17.07 8.03 -8.47
CA ASN A 149 -17.34 8.71 -7.20
C ASN A 149 -16.08 9.42 -6.64
N VAL A 150 -15.31 10.08 -7.52
CA VAL A 150 -14.23 10.99 -7.09
C VAL A 150 -14.88 12.25 -6.53
N THR A 151 -14.49 12.65 -5.32
CA THR A 151 -15.06 13.81 -4.62
C THR A 151 -14.74 15.12 -5.34
N ALA A 152 -15.43 16.21 -5.00
CA ALA A 152 -15.11 17.52 -5.55
C ALA A 152 -13.82 18.07 -4.92
N GLY A 153 -13.02 18.80 -5.70
CA GLY A 153 -11.78 19.43 -5.24
C GLY A 153 -10.55 19.06 -6.07
N PRO A 154 -9.36 19.49 -5.62
CA PRO A 154 -8.10 19.12 -6.26
C PRO A 154 -7.74 17.67 -5.93
N HIS A 155 -7.19 16.97 -6.93
CA HIS A 155 -6.72 15.59 -6.83
C HIS A 155 -5.39 15.43 -7.55
N THR A 156 -4.64 14.42 -7.14
CA THR A 156 -3.37 14.02 -7.76
C THR A 156 -3.44 12.54 -8.13
N LEU A 157 -3.07 12.22 -9.37
CA LEU A 157 -2.83 10.85 -9.81
C LEU A 157 -1.33 10.62 -9.96
N ARG A 158 -0.85 9.51 -9.40
CA ARG A 158 0.53 9.05 -9.55
C ARG A 158 0.54 7.67 -10.15
N VAL A 159 1.42 7.44 -11.11
CA VAL A 159 1.57 6.15 -11.77
C VAL A 159 3.03 5.76 -11.91
N PHE A 160 3.30 4.46 -11.83
CA PHE A 160 4.58 3.90 -12.20
C PHE A 160 4.47 2.47 -12.72
N ALA A 161 5.37 2.12 -13.64
CA ALA A 161 5.45 0.76 -14.18
C ALA A 161 6.09 -0.17 -13.16
N SER A 162 5.53 -1.37 -13.03
CA SER A 162 5.88 -2.34 -11.99
C SER A 162 6.03 -3.74 -12.54
N ARG A 163 6.97 -4.47 -11.92
CA ARG A 163 7.21 -5.90 -12.12
C ARG A 163 6.11 -6.74 -11.46
N PRO A 164 6.04 -8.05 -11.76
CA PRO A 164 5.04 -8.95 -11.16
C PRO A 164 4.97 -8.94 -9.64
N TRP A 165 6.10 -8.71 -8.96
CA TRP A 165 6.20 -8.63 -7.49
C TRP A 165 6.10 -7.20 -6.93
N HIS A 166 5.51 -6.27 -7.69
CA HIS A 166 5.26 -4.87 -7.31
C HIS A 166 6.50 -3.97 -7.14
N GLU A 167 7.67 -4.39 -7.64
CA GLU A 167 8.85 -3.52 -7.73
C GLU A 167 8.79 -2.62 -8.96
N SER A 168 8.92 -1.31 -8.79
CA SER A 168 8.89 -0.35 -9.89
C SER A 168 10.17 -0.33 -10.73
N TYR A 169 10.04 0.07 -12.01
CA TYR A 169 11.18 0.29 -12.90
C TYR A 169 11.82 1.65 -12.66
N LYS A 170 13.08 1.70 -12.24
CA LYS A 170 13.77 2.95 -11.84
C LYS A 170 14.44 3.67 -13.02
N ASN A 171 13.63 4.11 -13.98
CA ASN A 171 14.08 5.00 -15.06
C ASN A 171 13.27 6.31 -15.08
N ALA A 172 13.81 7.36 -15.70
CA ALA A 172 13.26 8.71 -15.63
C ALA A 172 11.81 8.84 -16.13
N THR A 173 11.38 7.99 -17.05
CA THR A 173 10.05 8.08 -17.69
C THR A 173 9.04 7.11 -17.09
N SER A 174 9.45 6.24 -16.17
CA SER A 174 8.57 5.23 -15.58
C SER A 174 7.60 5.79 -14.55
N PHE A 175 7.97 6.85 -13.85
CA PHE A 175 7.10 7.54 -12.91
C PHE A 175 6.46 8.75 -13.57
N GLN A 176 5.15 8.91 -13.39
CA GLN A 176 4.42 10.10 -13.80
C GLN A 176 3.46 10.54 -12.71
N MET A 177 3.24 11.84 -12.63
CA MET A 177 2.26 12.45 -11.72
C MET A 177 1.49 13.51 -12.49
N VAL A 178 0.17 13.55 -12.28
CA VAL A 178 -0.68 14.64 -12.78
C VAL A 178 -1.61 15.17 -11.71
N THR A 179 -1.89 16.46 -11.76
CA THR A 179 -2.92 17.10 -10.93
C THR A 179 -4.15 17.47 -11.76
N PHE A 180 -5.33 17.39 -11.15
CA PHE A 180 -6.59 17.78 -11.78
C PHE A 180 -7.59 18.25 -10.72
N THR A 181 -8.64 18.95 -11.15
CA THR A 181 -9.70 19.46 -10.26
C THR A 181 -11.05 18.91 -10.69
N VAL A 182 -11.81 18.41 -9.72
CA VAL A 182 -13.16 17.87 -9.92
C VAL A 182 -14.22 18.87 -9.45
N LYS A 183 -15.20 19.15 -10.31
CA LYS A 183 -16.34 20.04 -10.06
C LYS A 183 -17.64 19.24 -10.02
N GLY A 184 -18.50 19.50 -9.03
CA GLY A 184 -19.73 18.74 -8.82
C GLY A 184 -19.50 17.46 -8.01
N GLY A 185 -18.47 16.67 -8.35
CA GLY A 185 -17.92 15.58 -7.53
C GLY A 185 -18.91 14.47 -7.14
N GLY A 186 -18.37 13.45 -6.47
CA GLY A 186 -19.11 12.34 -5.90
C GLY A 186 -19.50 12.56 -4.43
N ASP A 187 -20.28 11.61 -3.91
CA ASP A 187 -20.68 11.56 -2.51
C ASP A 187 -19.48 11.20 -1.63
N ALA A 188 -19.08 12.13 -0.75
CA ALA A 188 -17.97 11.95 0.18
C ALA A 188 -18.23 10.85 1.22
N SER A 189 -19.47 10.45 1.47
CA SER A 189 -19.79 9.34 2.37
C SER A 189 -19.54 7.96 1.75
N ARG A 190 -19.27 7.89 0.44
CA ARG A 190 -19.05 6.66 -0.32
C ARG A 190 -17.62 6.60 -0.83
N PRO A 191 -17.00 5.41 -0.92
CA PRO A 191 -15.66 5.30 -1.46
C PRO A 191 -15.60 5.71 -2.93
N THR A 192 -14.43 6.14 -3.39
CA THR A 192 -14.11 6.16 -4.82
C THR A 192 -13.76 4.73 -5.24
N THR A 193 -14.27 4.28 -6.38
CA THR A 193 -14.02 2.93 -6.89
C THR A 193 -13.50 2.95 -8.33
N THR A 194 -13.01 1.81 -8.81
CA THR A 194 -12.87 1.55 -10.23
C THR A 194 -14.24 1.28 -10.88
N ALA A 195 -14.30 1.20 -12.21
CA ALA A 195 -15.50 0.72 -12.92
C ALA A 195 -15.92 -0.71 -12.52
N THR A 196 -14.97 -1.55 -12.11
CA THR A 196 -15.21 -2.92 -11.61
C THR A 196 -15.58 -2.96 -10.13
N GLY A 197 -15.70 -1.80 -9.48
CA GLY A 197 -16.14 -1.68 -8.09
C GLY A 197 -15.06 -1.92 -7.05
N GLN A 198 -13.78 -1.96 -7.45
CA GLN A 198 -12.66 -2.04 -6.51
C GLN A 198 -12.44 -0.68 -5.86
N THR A 199 -12.23 -0.64 -4.54
CA THR A 199 -12.04 0.61 -3.81
C THR A 199 -10.68 1.24 -4.12
N MET A 200 -10.71 2.48 -4.61
CA MET A 200 -9.55 3.33 -4.88
C MET A 200 -9.24 4.27 -3.71
N ALA A 201 -10.27 4.84 -3.08
CA ALA A 201 -10.13 5.78 -1.97
C ALA A 201 -11.27 5.62 -0.96
N ASP A 202 -10.94 5.71 0.33
CA ASP A 202 -11.94 5.91 1.37
C ASP A 202 -12.21 7.41 1.58
N ASN A 203 -13.32 7.88 1.03
CA ASN A 203 -13.74 9.28 1.14
C ASN A 203 -14.32 9.63 2.52
N LYS A 204 -14.45 8.69 3.48
CA LYS A 204 -14.85 9.05 4.84
C LYS A 204 -13.70 9.61 5.67
N ASN A 205 -12.46 9.34 5.26
CA ASN A 205 -11.26 9.72 5.99
C ASN A 205 -10.49 10.87 5.28
N VAL A 206 -11.22 11.82 4.67
CA VAL A 206 -10.63 12.95 3.94
C VAL A 206 -10.11 14.03 4.90
N ASN A 207 -9.09 13.69 5.68
CA ASN A 207 -8.14 14.71 6.14
C ASN A 207 -7.15 15.09 5.01
N ALA A 208 -7.19 14.39 3.88
CA ALA A 208 -6.25 14.54 2.77
C ALA A 208 -6.53 15.72 1.81
N ASN A 209 -7.76 16.23 1.71
CA ASN A 209 -8.12 17.30 0.75
C ASN A 209 -8.64 18.58 1.42
N LYS A 210 -8.55 18.69 2.74
CA LYS A 210 -8.85 19.95 3.44
C LYS A 210 -7.60 20.84 3.39
N PRO A 211 -7.67 22.10 2.90
CA PRO A 211 -6.57 23.04 3.08
C PRO A 211 -6.23 23.12 4.58
N PRO A 212 -4.94 23.23 4.94
CA PRO A 212 -4.49 23.05 6.32
C PRO A 212 -5.25 24.00 7.24
N ALA A 213 -6.11 23.43 8.10
CA ALA A 213 -6.55 24.15 9.29
C ALA A 213 -5.51 23.93 10.38
N ALA A 214 -5.30 24.96 11.19
CA ALA A 214 -4.46 24.93 12.37
C ALA A 214 -4.69 23.63 13.17
N ALA A 215 -3.58 23.00 13.56
CA ALA A 215 -3.48 21.67 14.12
C ALA A 215 -4.60 21.34 15.13
N ALA A 216 -5.34 20.25 14.86
CA ALA A 216 -6.23 19.63 15.83
C ALA A 216 -5.70 18.23 16.21
N ASN A 217 -5.79 17.95 17.50
CA ASN A 217 -5.24 16.84 18.27
C ASN A 217 -5.49 15.43 17.67
N ALA A 218 -4.41 14.67 17.45
CA ALA A 218 -4.37 13.39 16.75
C ALA A 218 -4.52 12.16 17.67
N ASN A 219 -5.58 12.09 18.49
CA ASN A 219 -5.80 10.92 19.35
C ASN A 219 -7.28 10.50 19.41
N ALA A 220 -7.83 10.06 18.28
CA ALA A 220 -9.09 9.34 18.22
C ALA A 220 -8.87 7.94 17.59
N PRO A 221 -9.35 6.85 18.21
CA PRO A 221 -9.19 5.51 17.66
C PRO A 221 -9.96 5.35 16.33
N ASN A 222 -9.23 4.97 15.27
CA ASN A 222 -9.80 4.75 13.93
C ASN A 222 -10.52 3.39 13.85
N ALA A 223 -11.84 3.42 13.93
CA ALA A 223 -12.70 2.26 13.70
C ALA A 223 -13.20 2.27 12.24
N ASN A 224 -12.47 1.63 11.31
CA ASN A 224 -13.12 1.03 10.12
C ASN A 224 -12.16 0.17 9.27
N ALA A 225 -12.17 -1.14 9.52
CA ALA A 225 -11.66 -2.16 8.59
C ALA A 225 -12.81 -2.90 7.88
N ALA A 226 -14.03 -2.39 7.96
CA ALA A 226 -15.24 -3.10 7.52
C ALA A 226 -15.92 -2.37 6.35
N ASN A 227 -15.27 -2.30 5.19
CA ASN A 227 -16.00 -2.04 3.94
C ASN A 227 -15.34 -2.73 2.74
N ALA A 228 -15.16 -4.05 2.86
CA ALA A 228 -14.88 -4.89 1.70
C ALA A 228 -16.20 -5.12 0.95
N ASN A 229 -16.28 -4.62 -0.28
CA ASN A 229 -17.37 -4.95 -1.20
C ASN A 229 -17.29 -6.45 -1.53
N ALA A 230 -18.25 -7.24 -1.06
CA ALA A 230 -18.26 -8.71 -1.16
C ALA A 230 -18.37 -9.26 -2.60
N ASN A 231 -18.47 -8.39 -3.61
CA ASN A 231 -18.63 -8.76 -5.02
C ASN A 231 -17.48 -8.28 -5.93
N ALA A 232 -16.40 -7.73 -5.36
CA ALA A 232 -15.19 -7.38 -6.10
C ALA A 232 -14.27 -8.60 -6.19
N ALA A 233 -13.58 -8.78 -7.33
CA ALA A 233 -12.53 -9.80 -7.46
C ALA A 233 -11.51 -9.68 -6.30
N PRO A 234 -10.92 -10.80 -5.82
CA PRO A 234 -9.97 -10.76 -4.71
C PRO A 234 -8.87 -9.75 -5.01
N ARG A 235 -8.82 -8.67 -4.24
CA ARG A 235 -7.73 -7.72 -4.32
C ARG A 235 -6.49 -8.43 -3.80
N GLU A 236 -5.35 -8.22 -4.46
CA GLU A 236 -4.08 -8.65 -3.88
C GLU A 236 -3.92 -7.97 -2.53
N GLY A 237 -3.69 -8.75 -1.47
CA GLY A 237 -3.30 -8.28 -0.16
C GLY A 237 -4.34 -7.68 0.80
N LYS A 238 -3.86 -7.31 2.00
CA LYS A 238 -4.64 -6.67 3.08
C LYS A 238 -4.69 -5.17 2.91
N ASP A 239 -5.87 -4.59 3.16
CA ASP A 239 -6.04 -3.15 3.20
C ASP A 239 -5.38 -2.54 4.45
N MET A 240 -4.69 -1.42 4.26
CA MET A 240 -4.07 -0.64 5.34
C MET A 240 -4.91 0.61 5.64
N PRO A 241 -4.82 1.17 6.86
CA PRO A 241 -5.52 2.41 7.20
C PRO A 241 -5.22 3.56 6.23
N ALA A 242 -6.21 4.44 6.08
CA ALA A 242 -6.09 5.65 5.26
C ALA A 242 -4.95 6.54 5.79
N SER A 243 -4.28 7.23 4.86
CA SER A 243 -3.22 8.17 5.20
C SER A 243 -3.80 9.39 5.92
N ALA A 244 -3.11 9.85 6.97
CA ALA A 244 -3.40 11.12 7.64
C ALA A 244 -2.69 12.32 6.96
N ALA A 245 -1.98 12.08 5.85
CA ALA A 245 -1.28 13.10 5.10
C ALA A 245 -2.25 14.08 4.45
N GLY A 246 -1.94 15.37 4.54
CA GLY A 246 -2.70 16.43 3.87
C GLY A 246 -2.54 16.42 2.35
N SER A 247 -2.98 17.50 1.70
CA SER A 247 -2.97 17.59 0.24
C SER A 247 -1.55 17.54 -0.32
N ILE A 248 -1.41 16.89 -1.48
CA ILE A 248 -0.11 16.73 -2.15
C ILE A 248 0.30 18.07 -2.76
N ASP A 249 1.51 18.52 -2.43
CA ASP A 249 2.16 19.66 -3.07
C ASP A 249 3.29 19.14 -3.95
N ALA A 250 3.05 19.15 -5.26
CA ALA A 250 3.97 18.63 -6.28
C ALA A 250 5.28 19.42 -6.39
N THR A 251 5.43 20.54 -5.68
CA THR A 251 6.67 21.35 -5.64
C THR A 251 7.55 21.04 -4.43
N LYS A 252 7.02 20.30 -3.46
CA LYS A 252 7.73 19.92 -2.24
C LYS A 252 8.32 18.52 -2.35
N PRO A 253 9.32 18.18 -1.50
CA PRO A 253 9.81 16.82 -1.37
C PRO A 253 8.66 15.83 -1.16
N LEU A 254 8.56 14.85 -2.05
CA LEU A 254 7.47 13.88 -2.08
C LEU A 254 8.03 12.46 -2.19
N LEU A 255 7.63 11.61 -1.24
CA LEU A 255 7.83 10.17 -1.30
C LEU A 255 6.57 9.51 -1.86
N THR A 256 6.70 8.80 -2.97
CA THR A 256 5.64 7.93 -3.51
C THR A 256 6.10 6.50 -3.43
N TYR A 257 5.45 5.68 -2.62
CA TYR A 257 5.87 4.31 -2.40
C TYR A 257 4.76 3.33 -2.78
N SER A 258 5.17 2.16 -3.22
CA SER A 258 4.24 1.05 -3.40
C SER A 258 3.84 0.52 -2.02
N ARG A 259 2.57 0.69 -1.62
CA ARG A 259 2.09 0.19 -0.33
C ARG A 259 2.00 -1.34 -0.41
N PRO A 260 2.82 -2.12 0.33
CA PRO A 260 2.79 -3.56 0.23
C PRO A 260 1.38 -4.08 0.47
N LYS A 261 0.91 -4.94 -0.44
CA LYS A 261 -0.39 -5.57 -0.34
C LYS A 261 -0.18 -7.00 0.16
N GLY A 262 -0.70 -7.29 1.36
CA GLY A 262 -0.77 -8.65 1.89
C GLY A 262 -0.03 -8.84 3.19
N GLU A 263 0.34 -10.09 3.46
CA GLU A 263 1.09 -10.48 4.64
C GLU A 263 2.36 -11.19 4.18
N TYR A 264 3.52 -10.70 4.62
CA TYR A 264 4.75 -11.46 4.56
C TYR A 264 4.72 -12.52 5.67
N LYS A 265 5.02 -13.79 5.34
CA LYS A 265 5.01 -14.91 6.29
C LYS A 265 6.23 -15.80 6.08
N GLY A 266 6.71 -16.40 7.18
CA GLY A 266 7.85 -17.33 7.14
C GLY A 266 9.07 -16.69 6.49
N ALA A 267 9.72 -17.42 5.59
CA ALA A 267 10.92 -16.95 4.89
C ALA A 267 10.70 -15.69 4.02
N ASP A 268 9.47 -15.42 3.57
CA ASP A 268 9.17 -14.19 2.82
C ASP A 268 9.20 -12.94 3.73
N ALA A 269 9.20 -13.08 5.07
CA ALA A 269 9.32 -11.99 6.03
C ALA A 269 10.78 -11.66 6.41
N ASP A 270 11.75 -12.47 5.99
CA ASP A 270 13.16 -12.28 6.33
C ASP A 270 13.78 -11.07 5.61
N ALA A 271 13.25 -10.72 4.43
CA ALA A 271 13.67 -9.57 3.66
C ALA A 271 12.45 -8.85 3.07
N ILE A 272 12.15 -7.65 3.60
CA ILE A 272 11.03 -6.84 3.13
C ILE A 272 11.52 -5.83 2.10
N MET A 273 10.93 -5.86 0.91
CA MET A 273 11.19 -4.87 -0.11
C MET A 273 10.45 -3.56 0.21
N ILE A 274 11.18 -2.45 0.21
CA ILE A 274 10.62 -1.11 0.25
C ILE A 274 10.90 -0.46 -1.10
N ASP A 275 9.84 -0.22 -1.87
CA ASP A 275 9.93 0.42 -3.18
C ASP A 275 9.34 1.83 -3.15
N PHE A 276 10.13 2.83 -3.53
CA PHE A 276 9.70 4.22 -3.54
C PHE A 276 10.34 5.05 -4.65
N TRP A 277 9.60 6.07 -5.05
CA TRP A 277 10.05 7.21 -5.84
C TRP A 277 10.17 8.41 -4.92
N LEU A 278 11.24 9.18 -5.15
CA LEU A 278 11.46 10.43 -4.48
C LEU A 278 11.44 11.55 -5.52
N SER A 279 10.60 12.55 -5.30
CA SER A 279 10.47 13.72 -6.18
C SER A 279 10.76 14.98 -5.38
N ASN A 280 11.41 15.96 -6.02
CA ASN A 280 11.75 17.28 -5.44
C ASN A 280 12.47 17.23 -4.09
N ALA A 281 13.21 16.16 -3.80
CA ALA A 281 14.01 16.07 -2.60
C ALA A 281 15.49 16.18 -2.97
N LYS A 282 16.25 16.89 -2.14
CA LYS A 282 17.70 16.88 -2.20
C LYS A 282 18.21 15.86 -1.20
N LEU A 283 18.85 14.81 -1.68
CA LEU A 283 19.57 13.86 -0.83
C LEU A 283 20.91 14.48 -0.40
N GLN A 284 21.41 14.07 0.77
CA GLN A 284 22.73 14.46 1.26
C GLN A 284 23.75 13.36 0.95
N GLY A 285 25.03 13.71 0.94
CA GLY A 285 26.12 12.78 0.60
C GLY A 285 26.12 12.42 -0.89
N ASP A 286 26.49 11.18 -1.21
CA ASP A 286 26.65 10.70 -2.59
C ASP A 286 25.33 10.48 -3.35
N GLY A 287 24.19 10.76 -2.71
CA GLY A 287 22.87 10.58 -3.31
C GLY A 287 22.30 11.80 -4.05
N GLY A 288 23.03 12.92 -4.12
CA GLY A 288 22.55 14.21 -4.64
C GLY A 288 23.04 14.57 -6.04
#